data_AF-A0A3Z1VAK6-F1
#
_entry.id   AF-A0A3Z1VAK6-F1
#
_cell.length_a   1.000
_cell.length_b   1.000
_cell.length_c   1.000
_cell.angle_alpha   90.00
_cell.angle_beta   90.00
_cell.angle_gamma   90.00
#
_symmetry.space_group_name_H-M   'P 1'
#
loop_
_entity.id
_entity.type
_entity.pdbx_description
1 polymer ?
#
loop_
_entity_poly.entity_id
_entity_poly.type
_entity_poly.pdbx_seq_one_letter_code
_entity_poly.pdbx_strand_id
1 'polypeptide(L)'
;MDNEFYTLLTDRGMAKIASALADKKQIHLQKMAVGDGGGQYYEPTASQTNLRHEVWRGEMNTLTVAPNNPNWLIAELVLPEDVGGWYVREVGVFDDEGELIAIGKFPESYKPLLPGGCGKQVCIRLIMEVSNTTAVTLTVDPSIVLATRDYVDARLDEHEHSTNHPDATLTQKGFTQLSNATDSDDETKAATPKAVKAAMAEARNHTHTWNQITGVPDGTLTQKGIVQLSSATDSTSEVLAATPKAVKAAMDKANAAAPASHTHAWNQITGVPDGTLTQKGIVKLNSATDSTSTTEAATPSAVKAAMDKANAAAPANHTHTQFFTTNGTFTVPDGVTTLFIEVMGGGGGGAGGSQSIYYEARGGHAGEQIVSIVNVVPGQQFPVKIGAGGCGGAFWSNPPTTSVGTVTDQTTIYRKSFDGGSSSFSDITAAGGIGGESIYHTRNIQPYIKFVDHPMPYASHEMVVYAELYYGHSGEGSLYGAGGKPGTVITESLANGGYKANMIPPTSATGYGAGGAGGSYLPPFNYQNSDLTNLGNTSGTNGSPGFVKISW
;
A
#
# COMPACT_ATOMS: atom_id res chain seq x y z
N MET A 1 -73.77 -80.80 -87.69
CA MET A 1 -74.77 -79.76 -87.45
C MET A 1 -74.35 -78.62 -88.35
N ASP A 2 -75.15 -78.30 -89.36
CA ASP A 2 -74.89 -77.11 -90.17
C ASP A 2 -75.10 -75.91 -89.26
N ASN A 3 -74.02 -75.22 -88.89
CA ASN A 3 -74.12 -74.03 -88.07
C ASN A 3 -74.85 -72.96 -88.87
N GLU A 4 -75.93 -72.40 -88.31
CA GLU A 4 -76.78 -71.40 -88.97
C GLU A 4 -75.99 -70.13 -89.36
N PHE A 5 -74.94 -69.82 -88.59
CA PHE A 5 -73.99 -68.73 -88.81
C PHE A 5 -72.57 -69.27 -88.68
N TYR A 6 -71.68 -68.87 -89.58
CA TYR A 6 -70.33 -69.41 -89.67
C TYR A 6 -69.39 -68.43 -90.36
N THR A 7 -68.09 -68.62 -90.14
CA THR A 7 -67.02 -67.92 -90.86
C THR A 7 -66.32 -68.91 -91.78
N LEU A 8 -66.08 -68.51 -93.02
CA LEU A 8 -65.39 -69.27 -94.04
C LEU A 8 -64.13 -68.51 -94.46
N LEU A 9 -62.99 -69.21 -94.55
CA LEU A 9 -61.81 -68.67 -95.22
C LEU A 9 -62.02 -68.75 -96.73
N THR A 10 -61.73 -67.67 -97.44
CA THR A 10 -61.79 -67.69 -98.91
C THR A 10 -60.64 -68.51 -99.49
N ASP A 11 -60.75 -68.98 -100.73
CA ASP A 11 -59.68 -69.68 -101.45
C ASP A 11 -58.40 -68.83 -101.50
N ARG A 12 -58.57 -67.50 -101.64
CA ARG A 12 -57.47 -66.54 -101.58
C ARG A 12 -56.88 -66.40 -100.18
N GLY A 13 -57.72 -66.30 -99.14
CA GLY A 13 -57.28 -66.22 -97.75
C GLY A 13 -56.48 -67.46 -97.34
N MET A 14 -56.97 -68.65 -97.69
CA MET A 14 -56.23 -69.90 -97.46
C MET A 14 -54.90 -69.94 -98.21
N ALA A 15 -54.89 -69.57 -99.49
CA ALA A 15 -53.66 -69.53 -100.28
C ALA A 15 -52.64 -68.54 -99.70
N LYS A 16 -53.09 -67.36 -99.28
CA LYS A 16 -52.22 -66.33 -98.70
C LYS A 16 -51.66 -66.77 -97.36
N ILE A 17 -52.49 -67.33 -96.47
CA ILE A 17 -52.06 -67.90 -95.18
C ILE A 17 -51.05 -69.02 -95.38
N ALA A 18 -51.26 -69.89 -96.36
CA ALA A 18 -50.32 -70.95 -96.70
C ALA A 18 -48.98 -70.40 -97.24
N SER A 19 -49.02 -69.40 -98.12
CA SER A 19 -47.82 -68.72 -98.62
C SER A 19 -47.03 -68.01 -97.52
N ALA A 20 -47.72 -67.30 -96.63
CA ALA A 20 -47.09 -66.62 -95.49
C ALA A 20 -46.40 -67.62 -94.55
N LEU A 21 -47.03 -68.77 -94.29
CA LEU A 21 -46.45 -69.85 -93.51
C LEU A 21 -45.20 -70.46 -94.18
N ALA A 22 -45.23 -70.67 -95.50
CA ALA A 22 -44.09 -71.18 -96.26
C ALA A 22 -42.90 -70.20 -96.27
N ASP A 23 -43.20 -68.91 -96.44
CA ASP A 23 -42.20 -67.84 -96.55
C ASP A 23 -41.72 -67.31 -95.18
N LYS A 24 -42.30 -67.81 -94.06
CA LYS A 24 -42.12 -67.28 -92.70
C LYS A 24 -42.41 -65.77 -92.59
N LYS A 25 -43.38 -65.31 -93.39
CA LYS A 25 -43.89 -63.93 -93.34
C LYS A 25 -45.20 -63.91 -92.58
N GLN A 26 -45.60 -62.72 -92.13
CA GLN A 26 -46.89 -62.51 -91.49
C GLN A 26 -47.82 -61.77 -92.45
N ILE A 27 -49.09 -62.16 -92.47
CA ILE A 27 -50.16 -61.44 -93.17
C ILE A 27 -50.70 -60.39 -92.23
N HIS A 28 -50.85 -59.18 -92.74
CA HIS A 28 -51.40 -58.05 -92.02
C HIS A 28 -52.89 -57.94 -92.33
N LEU A 29 -53.74 -58.28 -91.36
CA LEU A 29 -55.17 -58.03 -91.46
C LEU A 29 -55.43 -56.61 -90.98
N GLN A 30 -56.00 -55.77 -91.85
CA GLN A 30 -56.16 -54.34 -91.54
C GLN A 30 -57.62 -53.94 -91.44
N LYS A 31 -58.46 -54.41 -92.37
CA LYS A 31 -59.82 -53.87 -92.53
C LYS A 31 -60.87 -54.94 -92.30
N MET A 32 -61.99 -54.52 -91.74
CA MET A 32 -63.20 -55.32 -91.71
C MET A 32 -64.31 -54.56 -92.43
N ALA A 33 -65.09 -55.29 -93.22
CA ALA A 33 -66.28 -54.75 -93.85
C ALA A 33 -67.52 -55.49 -93.41
N VAL A 34 -68.64 -54.81 -93.50
CA VAL A 34 -69.97 -55.26 -93.12
C VAL A 34 -70.90 -55.03 -94.29
N GLY A 35 -71.78 -55.99 -94.56
CA GLY A 35 -72.72 -55.99 -95.67
C GLY A 35 -74.12 -56.39 -95.23
N ASP A 36 -75.11 -56.01 -96.02
CA ASP A 36 -76.52 -56.37 -95.82
C ASP A 36 -76.99 -57.52 -96.72
N GLY A 37 -76.08 -58.14 -97.49
CA GLY A 37 -76.37 -59.27 -98.37
C GLY A 37 -77.29 -58.96 -99.56
N GLY A 38 -77.55 -57.68 -99.85
CA GLY A 38 -78.54 -57.24 -100.84
C GLY A 38 -79.97 -57.34 -100.31
N GLY A 39 -80.14 -57.27 -98.98
CA GLY A 39 -81.44 -57.34 -98.29
C GLY A 39 -81.96 -58.76 -98.01
N GLN A 40 -81.21 -59.80 -98.36
CA GLN A 40 -81.57 -61.21 -98.12
C GLN A 40 -80.34 -62.04 -97.73
N TYR A 41 -80.56 -63.14 -97.01
CA TYR A 41 -79.50 -64.12 -96.76
C TYR A 41 -79.05 -64.80 -98.05
N TYR A 42 -77.79 -65.19 -98.05
CA TYR A 42 -77.19 -66.07 -99.03
C TYR A 42 -76.16 -66.96 -98.34
N GLU A 43 -75.72 -68.02 -99.01
CA GLU A 43 -74.65 -68.88 -98.52
C GLU A 43 -73.30 -68.38 -99.06
N PRO A 44 -72.39 -67.87 -98.20
CA PRO A 44 -71.07 -67.48 -98.65
C PRO A 44 -70.28 -68.65 -99.24
N THR A 45 -69.56 -68.39 -100.34
CA THR A 45 -68.71 -69.40 -101.01
C THR A 45 -67.24 -69.05 -100.86
N ALA A 46 -66.37 -70.07 -100.81
CA ALA A 46 -64.92 -69.87 -100.65
C ALA A 46 -64.30 -69.10 -101.83
N SER A 47 -64.91 -69.19 -103.01
CA SER A 47 -64.46 -68.48 -104.22
C SER A 47 -64.77 -66.97 -104.23
N GLN A 48 -65.47 -66.44 -103.23
CA GLN A 48 -65.79 -65.01 -103.17
C GLN A 48 -64.53 -64.14 -102.99
N THR A 49 -64.51 -63.05 -103.75
CA THR A 49 -63.46 -62.02 -103.66
C THR A 49 -63.93 -60.74 -102.98
N ASN A 50 -65.25 -60.56 -102.85
CA ASN A 50 -65.92 -59.44 -102.20
C ASN A 50 -67.21 -59.89 -101.50
N LEU A 51 -67.71 -59.07 -100.58
CA LEU A 51 -69.05 -59.19 -100.02
C LEU A 51 -70.11 -59.05 -101.13
N ARG A 52 -71.29 -59.67 -100.95
CA ARG A 52 -72.38 -59.61 -101.93
C ARG A 52 -72.92 -58.18 -102.07
N HIS A 53 -73.07 -57.48 -100.95
CA HIS A 53 -73.38 -56.05 -100.91
C HIS A 53 -72.75 -55.41 -99.66
N GLU A 54 -71.57 -54.82 -99.83
CA GLU A 54 -70.86 -54.08 -98.80
C GLU A 54 -71.55 -52.73 -98.54
N VAL A 55 -71.86 -52.45 -97.26
CA VAL A 55 -72.49 -51.19 -96.85
C VAL A 55 -71.54 -50.31 -96.05
N TRP A 56 -70.51 -50.89 -95.42
CA TRP A 56 -69.47 -50.12 -94.74
C TRP A 56 -68.17 -50.92 -94.55
N ARG A 57 -67.05 -50.21 -94.51
CA ARG A 57 -65.72 -50.76 -94.24
C ARG A 57 -64.96 -49.82 -93.30
N GLY A 58 -64.25 -50.39 -92.34
CA GLY A 58 -63.42 -49.67 -91.38
C GLY A 58 -62.15 -50.42 -91.03
N GLU A 59 -61.27 -49.74 -90.30
CA GLU A 59 -60.08 -50.34 -89.70
C GLU A 59 -60.49 -51.30 -88.58
N MET A 60 -59.80 -52.44 -88.48
CA MET A 60 -60.01 -53.42 -87.42
C MET A 60 -59.57 -52.85 -86.06
N ASN A 61 -60.38 -53.02 -85.02
CA ASN A 61 -60.09 -52.49 -83.68
C ASN A 61 -59.15 -53.40 -82.88
N THR A 62 -59.41 -54.72 -82.90
CA THR A 62 -58.53 -55.72 -82.27
C THR A 62 -58.52 -57.02 -83.08
N LEU A 63 -57.41 -57.75 -82.98
CA LEU A 63 -57.24 -59.13 -83.44
C LEU A 63 -56.52 -59.84 -82.30
N THR A 64 -57.19 -60.82 -81.69
CA THR A 64 -56.64 -61.57 -80.58
C THR A 64 -56.78 -63.05 -80.83
N VAL A 65 -55.83 -63.84 -80.31
CA VAL A 65 -55.98 -65.29 -80.27
C VAL A 65 -56.97 -65.62 -79.15
N ALA A 66 -57.94 -66.49 -79.44
CA ALA A 66 -58.94 -66.86 -78.45
C ALA A 66 -58.27 -67.54 -77.24
N PRO A 67 -58.58 -67.14 -75.99
CA PRO A 67 -57.97 -67.73 -74.79
C PRO A 67 -58.15 -69.24 -74.68
N ASN A 68 -59.24 -69.75 -75.28
CA ASN A 68 -59.65 -71.14 -75.19
C ASN A 68 -59.24 -71.98 -76.41
N ASN A 69 -58.74 -71.36 -77.49
CA ASN A 69 -58.31 -72.07 -78.69
C ASN A 69 -57.21 -71.30 -79.44
N PRO A 70 -55.97 -71.82 -79.50
CA PRO A 70 -54.84 -71.13 -80.15
C PRO A 70 -54.96 -71.01 -81.68
N ASN A 71 -55.91 -71.72 -82.31
CA ASN A 71 -56.17 -71.67 -83.75
C ASN A 71 -57.31 -70.71 -84.14
N TRP A 72 -58.00 -70.13 -83.16
CA TRP A 72 -59.06 -69.17 -83.40
C TRP A 72 -58.55 -67.74 -83.25
N LEU A 73 -58.70 -66.97 -84.33
CA LEU A 73 -58.52 -65.52 -84.32
C LEU A 73 -59.86 -64.84 -84.16
N ILE A 74 -59.93 -63.94 -83.20
CA ILE A 74 -61.08 -63.09 -82.93
C ILE A 74 -60.76 -61.72 -83.50
N ALA A 75 -61.39 -61.38 -84.63
CA ALA A 75 -61.32 -60.07 -85.24
C ALA A 75 -62.51 -59.22 -84.78
N GLU A 76 -62.23 -58.04 -84.22
CA GLU A 76 -63.26 -57.13 -83.73
C GLU A 76 -63.25 -55.82 -84.51
N LEU A 77 -64.43 -55.43 -84.99
CA LEU A 77 -64.69 -54.14 -85.60
C LEU A 77 -65.70 -53.40 -84.74
N VAL A 78 -65.38 -52.16 -84.38
CA VAL A 78 -66.34 -51.29 -83.71
C VAL A 78 -66.97 -50.40 -84.77
N LEU A 79 -68.29 -50.54 -84.98
CA LEU A 79 -69.03 -49.62 -85.84
C LEU A 79 -69.30 -48.33 -85.07
N PRO A 80 -68.86 -47.18 -85.60
CA PRO A 80 -69.19 -45.87 -85.04
C PRO A 80 -70.70 -45.63 -84.94
N GLU A 81 -71.07 -44.63 -84.15
CA GLU A 81 -72.47 -44.27 -83.94
C GLU A 81 -73.13 -43.63 -85.18
N ASP A 82 -72.36 -42.93 -86.00
CA ASP A 82 -72.79 -42.20 -87.21
C ASP A 82 -72.96 -43.08 -88.45
N VAL A 83 -72.70 -44.39 -88.34
CA VAL A 83 -72.84 -45.37 -89.42
C VAL A 83 -73.94 -46.39 -89.07
N GLY A 84 -74.91 -46.59 -89.95
CA GLY A 84 -76.05 -47.50 -89.72
C GLY A 84 -77.23 -47.26 -90.66
N GLY A 85 -78.41 -47.78 -90.27
CA GLY A 85 -79.65 -47.70 -91.04
C GLY A 85 -80.00 -48.99 -91.79
N TRP A 86 -79.24 -50.06 -91.59
CA TRP A 86 -79.31 -51.31 -92.33
C TRP A 86 -79.08 -52.52 -91.41
N TYR A 87 -79.38 -53.71 -91.91
CA TYR A 87 -79.18 -54.98 -91.20
C TYR A 87 -77.83 -55.57 -91.58
N VAL A 88 -76.98 -55.87 -90.60
CA VAL A 88 -75.74 -56.62 -90.83
C VAL A 88 -76.12 -58.08 -91.11
N ARG A 89 -75.65 -58.63 -92.23
CA ARG A 89 -75.85 -60.06 -92.60
C ARG A 89 -74.58 -60.76 -93.05
N GLU A 90 -73.59 -60.00 -93.48
CA GLU A 90 -72.28 -60.51 -93.89
C GLU A 90 -71.16 -59.65 -93.31
N VAL A 91 -70.05 -60.28 -92.95
CA VAL A 91 -68.86 -59.60 -92.42
C VAL A 91 -67.63 -60.14 -93.15
N GLY A 92 -66.81 -59.26 -93.69
CA GLY A 92 -65.57 -59.61 -94.39
C GLY A 92 -64.36 -59.13 -93.62
N VAL A 93 -63.29 -59.94 -93.60
CA VAL A 93 -61.97 -59.54 -93.11
C VAL A 93 -61.04 -59.40 -94.31
N PHE A 94 -60.35 -58.28 -94.39
CA PHE A 94 -59.45 -57.93 -95.48
C PHE A 94 -58.04 -57.70 -94.96
N ASP A 95 -57.06 -58.02 -95.80
CA ASP A 95 -55.68 -57.66 -95.57
C ASP A 95 -55.37 -56.21 -96.01
N ASP A 96 -54.11 -55.82 -95.82
CA ASP A 96 -53.54 -54.52 -96.23
C ASP A 96 -53.53 -54.30 -97.75
N GLU A 97 -53.49 -55.38 -98.53
CA GLU A 97 -53.60 -55.36 -100.00
C GLU A 97 -55.06 -55.30 -100.50
N GLY A 98 -56.04 -55.37 -99.59
CA GLY A 98 -57.47 -55.27 -99.88
C GLY A 98 -58.11 -56.57 -100.37
N GLU A 99 -57.45 -57.72 -100.21
CA GLU A 99 -58.00 -59.04 -100.53
C GLU A 99 -58.89 -59.56 -99.39
N LEU A 100 -60.03 -60.15 -99.75
CA LEU A 100 -60.95 -60.77 -98.79
C LEU A 100 -60.36 -62.10 -98.29
N ILE A 101 -59.98 -62.15 -97.01
CA ILE A 101 -59.35 -63.31 -96.36
C ILE A 101 -60.40 -64.24 -95.75
N ALA A 102 -61.41 -63.67 -95.10
CA ALA A 102 -62.48 -64.44 -94.47
C ALA A 102 -63.83 -63.75 -94.67
N ILE A 103 -64.88 -64.55 -94.82
CA ILE A 103 -66.26 -64.07 -94.93
C ILE A 103 -67.14 -64.82 -93.94
N GLY A 104 -67.92 -64.08 -93.17
CA GLY A 104 -68.87 -64.58 -92.19
C GLY A 104 -70.30 -64.39 -92.62
N LYS A 105 -71.11 -65.44 -92.53
CA LYS A 105 -72.57 -65.36 -92.48
C LYS A 105 -72.96 -64.91 -91.08
N PHE A 106 -73.43 -63.67 -90.94
CA PHE A 106 -73.67 -63.04 -89.64
C PHE A 106 -75.16 -63.00 -89.29
N PRO A 107 -75.55 -63.21 -88.01
CA PRO A 107 -76.93 -63.08 -87.58
C PRO A 107 -77.46 -61.68 -87.82
N GLU A 108 -78.72 -61.60 -88.28
CA GLU A 108 -79.36 -60.36 -88.67
C GLU A 108 -79.40 -59.42 -87.47
N SER A 109 -78.60 -58.36 -87.54
CA SER A 109 -78.48 -57.38 -86.47
C SER A 109 -78.74 -56.00 -87.03
N TYR A 110 -79.83 -55.38 -86.58
CA TYR A 110 -80.15 -54.00 -86.96
C TYR A 110 -79.22 -53.01 -86.27
N LYS A 111 -78.49 -52.22 -87.06
CA LYS A 111 -77.69 -51.09 -86.57
C LYS A 111 -78.46 -49.79 -86.85
N PRO A 112 -79.05 -49.13 -85.84
CA PRO A 112 -79.71 -47.85 -86.05
C PRO A 112 -78.71 -46.75 -86.42
N LEU A 113 -79.16 -45.79 -87.23
CA LEU A 113 -78.43 -44.55 -87.56
C LEU A 113 -78.89 -43.42 -86.62
N LEU A 114 -77.97 -42.53 -86.22
CA LEU A 114 -78.22 -41.41 -85.29
C LEU A 114 -79.52 -40.59 -85.52
N PRO A 115 -79.95 -40.27 -86.76
CA PRO A 115 -81.19 -39.53 -87.01
C PRO A 115 -82.47 -40.24 -86.55
N GLY A 116 -82.40 -41.55 -86.25
CA GLY A 116 -83.47 -42.34 -85.66
C GLY A 116 -83.63 -42.17 -84.13
N GLY A 117 -82.86 -41.28 -83.50
CA GLY A 117 -82.97 -40.96 -82.06
C GLY A 117 -82.22 -41.92 -81.11
N CYS A 118 -81.46 -42.89 -81.63
CA CYS A 118 -80.59 -43.77 -80.85
C CYS A 118 -79.30 -44.05 -81.63
N GLY A 119 -78.16 -43.57 -81.13
CA GLY A 119 -76.84 -44.03 -81.54
C GLY A 119 -76.45 -45.24 -80.70
N LYS A 120 -76.33 -46.41 -81.31
CA LYS A 120 -75.79 -47.61 -80.67
C LYS A 120 -74.42 -47.89 -81.27
N GLN A 121 -73.37 -47.88 -80.47
CA GLN A 121 -72.07 -48.42 -80.88
C GLN A 121 -72.18 -49.95 -80.86
N VAL A 122 -71.83 -50.60 -81.98
CA VAL A 122 -71.94 -52.07 -82.11
C VAL A 122 -70.55 -52.62 -82.38
N CYS A 123 -70.11 -53.55 -81.55
CA CYS A 123 -68.91 -54.32 -81.80
C CYS A 123 -69.30 -55.59 -82.57
N ILE A 124 -68.76 -55.73 -83.77
CA ILE A 124 -68.86 -56.95 -84.58
C ILE A 124 -67.63 -57.79 -84.29
N ARG A 125 -67.88 -58.98 -83.75
CA ARG A 125 -66.85 -59.98 -83.46
C ARG A 125 -66.96 -61.11 -84.47
N LEU A 126 -65.95 -61.29 -85.30
CA LEU A 126 -65.83 -62.41 -86.23
C LEU A 126 -64.74 -63.36 -85.73
N ILE A 127 -65.09 -64.64 -85.61
CA ILE A 127 -64.12 -65.68 -85.22
C ILE A 127 -63.75 -66.45 -86.48
N MET A 128 -62.48 -66.49 -86.81
CA MET A 128 -61.94 -67.27 -87.94
C MET A 128 -60.95 -68.31 -87.42
N GLU A 129 -61.03 -69.52 -87.97
CA GLU A 129 -60.07 -70.57 -87.65
C GLU A 129 -58.97 -70.59 -88.70
N VAL A 130 -57.71 -70.56 -88.24
CA VAL A 130 -56.52 -70.60 -89.10
C VAL A 130 -55.61 -71.74 -88.68
N SER A 131 -54.88 -72.33 -89.64
CA SER A 131 -53.96 -73.44 -89.36
C SER A 131 -52.75 -73.03 -88.53
N ASN A 132 -52.39 -71.74 -88.52
CA ASN A 132 -51.33 -71.19 -87.68
C ASN A 132 -51.57 -69.70 -87.42
N THR A 133 -51.84 -69.34 -86.17
CA THR A 133 -52.07 -67.95 -85.74
C THR A 133 -50.80 -67.10 -85.74
N THR A 134 -49.60 -67.69 -85.72
CA THR A 134 -48.32 -66.96 -85.85
C THR A 134 -48.09 -66.39 -87.25
N ALA A 135 -48.71 -66.98 -88.27
CA ALA A 135 -48.64 -66.51 -89.66
C ALA A 135 -49.54 -65.29 -89.93
N VAL A 136 -50.38 -64.90 -88.96
CA VAL A 136 -51.30 -63.77 -89.06
C VAL A 136 -51.02 -62.80 -87.92
N THR A 137 -50.78 -61.53 -88.25
CA THR A 137 -50.51 -60.49 -87.25
C THR A 137 -51.44 -59.31 -87.49
N LEU A 138 -51.92 -58.69 -86.41
CA LEU A 138 -52.53 -57.38 -86.47
C LEU A 138 -51.50 -56.36 -85.99
N THR A 139 -51.16 -55.43 -86.87
CA THR A 139 -50.49 -54.20 -86.47
C THR A 139 -51.58 -53.23 -86.04
N VAL A 140 -51.95 -53.25 -84.76
CA VAL A 140 -52.85 -52.23 -84.20
C VAL A 140 -52.13 -50.89 -84.30
N ASP A 141 -52.71 -49.90 -84.99
CA ASP A 141 -52.29 -48.50 -84.85
C ASP A 141 -52.93 -47.94 -83.56
N PRO A 142 -52.13 -47.68 -82.50
CA PRO A 142 -52.66 -47.26 -81.21
C PRO A 142 -53.21 -45.82 -81.22
N SER A 143 -53.15 -45.09 -82.33
CA SER A 143 -53.68 -43.72 -82.42
C SER A 143 -55.21 -43.63 -82.51
N ILE A 144 -55.93 -44.76 -82.71
CA ILE A 144 -57.39 -44.79 -82.90
C ILE A 144 -58.10 -45.77 -81.93
N VAL A 145 -57.37 -46.40 -81.00
CA VAL A 145 -57.94 -47.42 -80.09
C VAL A 145 -58.60 -46.77 -78.86
N LEU A 146 -59.87 -47.09 -78.63
CA LEU A 146 -60.58 -46.77 -77.40
C LEU A 146 -60.25 -47.84 -76.34
N ALA A 147 -59.59 -47.47 -75.23
CA ALA A 147 -59.36 -48.39 -74.12
C ALA A 147 -60.68 -48.70 -73.39
N THR A 148 -60.94 -49.97 -73.11
CA THR A 148 -62.09 -50.36 -72.29
C THR A 148 -61.84 -49.99 -70.82
N ARG A 149 -62.91 -49.65 -70.09
CA ARG A 149 -62.82 -49.29 -68.67
C ARG A 149 -62.19 -50.40 -67.81
N ASP A 150 -62.54 -51.65 -68.08
CA ASP A 150 -62.04 -52.82 -67.34
C ASP A 150 -60.51 -52.95 -67.41
N TYR A 151 -59.90 -52.58 -68.55
CA TYR A 151 -58.44 -52.60 -68.70
C TYR A 151 -57.75 -51.54 -67.84
N VAL A 152 -58.37 -50.36 -67.67
CA VAL A 152 -57.81 -49.27 -66.86
C VAL A 152 -57.94 -49.58 -65.36
N ASP A 153 -59.11 -50.05 -64.93
CA ASP A 153 -59.37 -50.38 -63.52
C ASP A 153 -58.42 -51.49 -63.02
N ALA A 154 -58.18 -52.53 -63.83
CA ALA A 154 -57.24 -53.61 -63.48
C ALA A 154 -55.80 -53.10 -63.28
N ARG A 155 -55.34 -52.12 -64.05
CA ARG A 155 -53.97 -51.60 -63.97
C ARG A 155 -53.75 -50.65 -62.79
N LEU A 156 -54.78 -49.92 -62.36
CA LEU A 156 -54.73 -49.10 -61.15
C LEU A 156 -54.67 -49.97 -59.89
N ASP A 157 -55.51 -51.01 -59.82
CA ASP A 157 -55.52 -51.96 -58.70
C ASP A 157 -54.17 -52.67 -58.56
N GLU A 158 -53.56 -53.11 -59.67
CA GLU A 158 -52.22 -53.70 -59.67
C GLU A 158 -51.15 -52.73 -59.14
N HIS A 159 -51.25 -51.43 -59.45
CA HIS A 159 -50.29 -50.43 -59.00
C HIS A 159 -50.45 -50.08 -57.51
N GLU A 160 -51.68 -49.89 -57.02
CA GLU A 160 -51.96 -49.57 -55.61
C GLU A 160 -51.46 -50.65 -54.65
N HIS A 161 -51.54 -51.92 -55.06
CA HIS A 161 -51.04 -53.04 -54.28
C HIS A 161 -49.54 -53.30 -54.48
N SER A 162 -48.89 -52.60 -55.41
CA SER A 162 -47.46 -52.74 -55.67
C SER A 162 -46.63 -51.78 -54.81
N THR A 163 -45.52 -52.27 -54.26
CA THR A 163 -44.46 -51.44 -53.69
C THR A 163 -43.31 -51.29 -54.68
N ASN A 164 -43.59 -51.34 -55.99
CA ASN A 164 -42.58 -51.40 -57.03
C ASN A 164 -42.03 -50.00 -57.35
N HIS A 165 -41.41 -49.40 -56.34
CA HIS A 165 -40.68 -48.14 -56.43
C HIS A 165 -39.23 -48.37 -56.03
N PRO A 166 -38.28 -47.66 -56.66
CA PRO A 166 -36.87 -47.77 -56.29
C PRO A 166 -36.61 -47.24 -54.88
N ASP A 167 -35.59 -47.81 -54.23
CA ASP A 167 -35.08 -47.30 -52.96
C ASP A 167 -34.43 -45.92 -53.14
N ALA A 168 -34.47 -45.10 -52.09
CA ALA A 168 -33.79 -43.81 -52.09
C ALA A 168 -32.28 -44.00 -52.06
N THR A 169 -31.57 -43.14 -52.80
CA THR A 169 -30.11 -43.03 -52.76
C THR A 169 -29.71 -41.59 -52.43
N LEU A 170 -28.42 -41.34 -52.24
CA LEU A 170 -27.89 -39.99 -52.02
C LEU A 170 -28.17 -39.02 -53.19
N THR A 171 -28.49 -39.54 -54.38
CA THR A 171 -28.69 -38.75 -55.61
C THR A 171 -30.07 -38.94 -56.24
N GLN A 172 -30.85 -39.92 -55.81
CA GLN A 172 -32.15 -40.26 -56.38
C GLN A 172 -33.21 -40.44 -55.29
N LYS A 173 -34.37 -39.83 -55.49
CA LYS A 173 -35.52 -40.00 -54.58
C LYS A 173 -36.11 -41.41 -54.72
N GLY A 174 -36.51 -41.99 -53.59
CA GLY A 174 -37.13 -43.32 -53.50
C GLY A 174 -37.69 -43.59 -52.10
N PHE A 175 -38.02 -44.84 -51.78
CA PHE A 175 -38.43 -45.25 -50.43
C PHE A 175 -37.21 -45.61 -49.55
N THR A 176 -37.34 -45.45 -48.23
CA THR A 176 -36.25 -45.74 -47.27
C THR A 176 -36.83 -46.40 -46.02
N GLN A 177 -36.10 -47.37 -45.45
CA GLN A 177 -36.46 -47.97 -44.17
C GLN A 177 -35.96 -47.12 -42.99
N LEU A 178 -36.65 -47.17 -41.85
CA LEU A 178 -36.26 -46.43 -40.65
C LEU A 178 -35.52 -47.33 -39.65
N SER A 179 -34.48 -46.81 -39.00
CA SER A 179 -33.71 -47.51 -37.96
C SER A 179 -33.70 -46.76 -36.63
N ASN A 180 -33.84 -47.53 -35.54
CA ASN A 180 -33.72 -47.04 -34.17
C ASN A 180 -32.33 -47.32 -33.54
N ALA A 181 -31.41 -47.96 -34.26
CA ALA A 181 -30.06 -48.24 -33.77
C ALA A 181 -29.23 -46.95 -33.69
N THR A 182 -28.33 -46.87 -32.70
CA THR A 182 -27.48 -45.70 -32.45
C THR A 182 -26.06 -45.84 -33.02
N ASP A 183 -25.74 -47.02 -33.52
CA ASP A 183 -24.43 -47.48 -33.96
C ASP A 183 -24.48 -48.17 -35.34
N SER A 184 -25.59 -48.00 -36.08
CA SER A 184 -25.77 -48.57 -37.42
C SER A 184 -24.84 -47.91 -38.44
N ASP A 185 -24.17 -48.73 -39.24
CA ASP A 185 -23.36 -48.35 -40.40
C ASP A 185 -24.10 -48.52 -41.74
N ASP A 186 -25.34 -49.04 -41.72
CA ASP A 186 -26.19 -49.24 -42.88
C ASP A 186 -26.67 -47.92 -43.53
N GLU A 187 -26.23 -47.67 -44.77
CA GLU A 187 -26.58 -46.48 -45.56
C GLU A 187 -27.96 -46.56 -46.23
N THR A 188 -28.65 -47.71 -46.17
CA THR A 188 -29.99 -47.90 -46.77
C THR A 188 -31.14 -47.51 -45.83
N LYS A 189 -30.81 -47.10 -44.60
CA LYS A 189 -31.78 -46.77 -43.55
C LYS A 189 -31.62 -45.35 -43.04
N ALA A 190 -32.74 -44.70 -42.75
CA ALA A 190 -32.75 -43.39 -42.11
C ALA A 190 -32.90 -43.52 -40.59
N ALA A 191 -32.13 -42.73 -39.83
CA ALA A 191 -32.23 -42.68 -38.38
C ALA A 191 -33.55 -42.02 -37.93
N THR A 192 -34.20 -42.59 -36.92
CA THR A 192 -35.38 -41.96 -36.31
C THR A 192 -34.99 -40.89 -35.27
N PRO A 193 -35.90 -39.97 -34.90
CA PRO A 193 -35.68 -39.07 -33.76
C PRO A 193 -35.35 -39.79 -32.44
N LYS A 194 -35.82 -41.04 -32.26
CA LYS A 194 -35.50 -41.87 -31.09
C LYS A 194 -34.03 -42.29 -31.08
N ALA A 195 -33.50 -42.76 -32.21
CA ALA A 195 -32.08 -43.08 -32.35
C ALA A 195 -31.21 -41.85 -32.07
N VAL A 196 -31.54 -40.71 -32.70
CA VAL A 196 -30.80 -39.45 -32.52
C VAL A 196 -30.81 -38.98 -31.06
N LYS A 197 -31.98 -39.06 -30.38
CA LYS A 197 -32.09 -38.70 -28.96
C LYS A 197 -31.27 -39.63 -28.06
N ALA A 198 -31.26 -40.93 -28.34
CA ALA A 198 -30.48 -41.90 -27.57
C ALA A 198 -28.97 -41.68 -27.76
N ALA A 199 -28.50 -41.49 -28.99
CA ALA A 199 -27.11 -41.17 -29.27
C ALA A 199 -26.67 -39.86 -28.58
N MET A 200 -27.52 -38.83 -28.57
CA MET A 200 -27.25 -37.56 -27.88
C MET A 200 -27.22 -37.71 -26.36
N ALA A 201 -28.03 -38.59 -25.78
CA ALA A 201 -28.02 -38.87 -24.34
C ALA A 201 -26.71 -39.58 -23.93
N GLU A 202 -26.27 -40.56 -24.71
CA GLU A 202 -24.99 -41.24 -24.52
C GLU A 202 -23.81 -40.26 -24.63
N ALA A 203 -23.81 -39.42 -25.68
CA ALA A 203 -22.80 -38.40 -25.87
C ALA A 203 -22.78 -37.35 -24.74
N ARG A 204 -23.92 -37.04 -24.11
CA ARG A 204 -23.96 -36.09 -22.97
C ARG A 204 -23.42 -36.68 -21.68
N ASN A 205 -23.53 -37.98 -21.50
CA ASN A 205 -23.10 -38.68 -20.29
C ASN A 205 -21.72 -39.34 -20.44
N HIS A 206 -21.07 -39.20 -21.61
CA HIS A 206 -19.72 -39.71 -21.77
C HIS A 206 -18.77 -39.02 -20.79
N THR A 207 -17.93 -39.82 -20.15
CA THR A 207 -16.86 -39.36 -19.27
C THR A 207 -15.55 -39.94 -19.75
N HIS A 208 -14.49 -39.16 -19.75
CA HIS A 208 -13.14 -39.67 -19.99
C HIS A 208 -12.48 -40.01 -18.65
N THR A 209 -11.91 -41.20 -18.57
CA THR A 209 -10.87 -41.47 -17.57
C THR A 209 -9.62 -40.66 -17.92
N TRP A 210 -8.79 -40.35 -16.94
CA TRP A 210 -7.58 -39.53 -17.15
C TRP A 210 -6.69 -40.05 -18.30
N ASN A 211 -6.52 -41.38 -18.39
CA ASN A 211 -5.70 -42.03 -19.40
C ASN A 211 -6.28 -41.95 -20.83
N GLN A 212 -7.55 -41.55 -20.98
CA GLN A 212 -8.23 -41.43 -22.28
C GLN A 212 -8.20 -40.01 -22.84
N ILE A 213 -7.70 -39.02 -22.08
CA ILE A 213 -7.53 -37.65 -22.55
C ILE A 213 -6.20 -37.57 -23.30
N THR A 214 -6.22 -37.90 -24.59
CA THR A 214 -5.06 -37.85 -25.48
C THR A 214 -5.11 -36.60 -26.36
N GLY A 215 -3.98 -35.89 -26.52
CA GLY A 215 -3.86 -34.73 -27.41
C GLY A 215 -4.05 -33.35 -26.73
N VAL A 216 -4.40 -33.33 -25.44
CA VAL A 216 -4.22 -32.14 -24.60
C VAL A 216 -2.88 -32.27 -23.89
N PRO A 217 -1.93 -31.35 -24.09
CA PRO A 217 -0.64 -31.41 -23.41
C PRO A 217 -0.81 -31.18 -21.90
N ASP A 218 0.16 -31.63 -21.11
CA ASP A 218 0.24 -31.27 -19.69
C ASP A 218 0.51 -29.77 -19.55
N GLY A 219 -0.06 -29.17 -18.50
CA GLY A 219 0.17 -27.76 -18.19
C GLY A 219 1.59 -27.55 -17.69
N THR A 220 2.32 -26.61 -18.31
CA THR A 220 3.66 -26.19 -17.88
C THR A 220 3.70 -24.66 -17.73
N LEU A 221 4.84 -24.11 -17.27
CA LEU A 221 5.02 -22.66 -17.18
C LEU A 221 4.99 -21.95 -18.55
N THR A 222 5.11 -22.69 -19.66
CA THR A 222 5.17 -22.14 -21.02
C THR A 222 4.11 -22.70 -21.97
N GLN A 223 3.36 -23.73 -21.55
CA GLN A 223 2.33 -24.40 -22.36
C GLN A 223 1.04 -24.57 -21.55
N LYS A 224 -0.09 -24.14 -22.12
CA LYS A 224 -1.41 -24.38 -21.53
C LYS A 224 -1.76 -25.86 -21.66
N GLY A 225 -2.33 -26.45 -20.61
CA GLY A 225 -2.62 -27.88 -20.56
C GLY A 225 -3.40 -28.30 -19.31
N ILE A 226 -3.58 -29.61 -19.13
CA ILE A 226 -4.21 -30.21 -17.94
C ILE A 226 -3.18 -30.42 -16.83
N VAL A 227 -3.59 -30.29 -15.57
CA VAL A 227 -2.71 -30.44 -14.40
C VAL A 227 -3.42 -31.28 -13.35
N GLN A 228 -2.70 -32.26 -12.78
CA GLN A 228 -3.23 -33.06 -11.68
C GLN A 228 -3.07 -32.31 -10.34
N LEU A 229 -4.11 -32.31 -9.52
CA LEU A 229 -4.10 -31.64 -8.22
C LEU A 229 -3.44 -32.51 -7.15
N SER A 230 -2.64 -31.90 -6.27
CA SER A 230 -2.02 -32.55 -5.12
C SER A 230 -2.39 -31.88 -3.80
N SER A 231 -2.60 -32.70 -2.77
CA SER A 231 -2.81 -32.25 -1.39
C SER A 231 -1.57 -32.40 -0.49
N ALA A 232 -0.43 -32.82 -1.05
CA ALA A 232 0.82 -32.93 -0.30
C ALA A 232 1.39 -31.52 -0.02
N THR A 233 1.91 -31.31 1.19
CA THR A 233 2.51 -30.03 1.62
C THR A 233 4.01 -29.94 1.37
N ASP A 234 4.61 -31.04 0.91
CA ASP A 234 6.04 -31.26 0.70
C ASP A 234 6.33 -31.82 -0.70
N SER A 235 5.36 -31.71 -1.62
CA SER A 235 5.53 -32.13 -3.00
C SER A 235 6.65 -31.36 -3.69
N THR A 236 7.59 -32.07 -4.30
CA THR A 236 8.63 -31.51 -5.18
C THR A 236 8.23 -31.53 -6.66
N SER A 237 7.01 -31.96 -6.97
CA SER A 237 6.55 -32.06 -8.36
C SER A 237 6.26 -30.70 -8.98
N GLU A 238 6.81 -30.45 -10.17
CA GLU A 238 6.56 -29.25 -10.98
C GLU A 238 5.33 -29.39 -11.90
N VAL A 239 4.75 -30.60 -11.98
CA VAL A 239 3.61 -30.91 -12.88
C VAL A 239 2.29 -31.11 -12.11
N LEU A 240 2.30 -30.88 -10.79
CA LEU A 240 1.12 -30.97 -9.94
C LEU A 240 0.78 -29.60 -9.36
N ALA A 241 -0.50 -29.23 -9.40
CA ALA A 241 -0.98 -28.00 -8.77
C ALA A 241 -1.40 -28.25 -7.32
N ALA A 242 -0.95 -27.39 -6.41
CA ALA A 242 -1.32 -27.46 -5.01
C ALA A 242 -2.80 -27.11 -4.80
N THR A 243 -3.52 -27.94 -4.05
CA THR A 243 -4.89 -27.63 -3.63
C THR A 243 -4.90 -26.53 -2.55
N PRO A 244 -6.02 -25.78 -2.39
CA PRO A 244 -6.19 -24.86 -1.26
C PRO A 244 -5.94 -25.50 0.11
N LYS A 245 -6.26 -26.79 0.25
CA LYS A 245 -5.98 -27.58 1.45
C LYS A 245 -4.47 -27.69 1.72
N ALA A 246 -3.67 -28.02 0.71
CA ALA A 246 -2.21 -28.10 0.84
C ALA A 246 -1.60 -26.73 1.17
N VAL A 247 -2.04 -25.67 0.47
CA VAL A 247 -1.55 -24.31 0.69
C VAL A 247 -1.86 -23.85 2.12
N LYS A 248 -3.09 -24.07 2.61
CA LYS A 248 -3.46 -23.74 3.99
C LYS A 248 -2.61 -24.51 5.00
N ALA A 249 -2.44 -25.81 4.82
CA ALA A 249 -1.66 -26.63 5.74
C ALA A 249 -0.16 -26.23 5.77
N ALA A 250 0.43 -25.90 4.61
CA ALA A 250 1.79 -25.38 4.55
C ALA A 250 1.92 -24.01 5.23
N MET A 251 0.94 -23.12 5.02
CA MET A 251 0.89 -21.80 5.66
C MET A 251 0.72 -21.90 7.18
N ASP A 252 -0.18 -22.76 7.66
CA ASP A 252 -0.37 -22.99 9.09
C ASP A 252 0.92 -23.56 9.72
N LYS A 253 1.61 -24.47 9.04
CA LYS A 253 2.91 -25.02 9.49
C LYS A 253 4.00 -23.96 9.51
N ALA A 254 4.05 -23.07 8.52
CA ALA A 254 5.00 -21.95 8.49
C ALA A 254 4.73 -20.96 9.63
N ASN A 255 3.47 -20.61 9.87
CA ASN A 255 3.06 -19.72 10.95
C ASN A 255 3.30 -20.34 12.34
N ALA A 256 3.14 -21.65 12.49
CA ALA A 256 3.49 -22.36 13.72
C ALA A 256 5.00 -22.50 13.93
N ALA A 257 5.78 -22.61 12.85
CA ALA A 257 7.24 -22.67 12.90
C ALA A 257 7.88 -21.29 13.08
N ALA A 258 7.20 -20.21 12.70
CA ALA A 258 7.61 -18.84 12.97
C ALA A 258 7.42 -18.54 14.47
N PRO A 259 8.49 -18.40 15.26
CA PRO A 259 8.33 -18.05 16.66
C PRO A 259 7.80 -16.61 16.73
N ALA A 260 6.76 -16.36 17.53
CA ALA A 260 6.33 -15.00 17.86
C ALA A 260 7.47 -14.16 18.49
N SER A 261 8.48 -14.84 19.03
CA SER A 261 9.78 -14.28 19.42
C SER A 261 10.86 -15.34 19.15
N HIS A 262 11.88 -14.99 18.36
CA HIS A 262 13.06 -15.84 18.16
C HIS A 262 14.28 -15.15 18.79
N THR A 263 15.26 -15.94 19.21
CA THR A 263 16.50 -15.46 19.82
C THR A 263 17.68 -15.85 18.96
N HIS A 264 18.62 -14.94 18.76
CA HIS A 264 19.95 -15.26 18.22
C HIS A 264 20.93 -15.44 19.37
N ALA A 265 21.76 -16.48 19.31
CA ALA A 265 22.97 -16.47 20.13
C ALA A 265 23.87 -15.32 19.65
N TRP A 266 24.54 -14.64 20.58
CA TRP A 266 25.35 -13.45 20.28
C TRP A 266 26.37 -13.69 19.14
N ASN A 267 26.99 -14.89 19.13
CA ASN A 267 27.95 -15.29 18.11
C ASN A 267 27.36 -15.55 16.71
N GLN A 268 26.02 -15.56 16.57
CA GLN A 268 25.31 -15.78 15.30
C GLN A 268 24.84 -14.47 14.65
N ILE A 269 24.98 -13.33 15.34
CA ILE A 269 24.62 -12.02 14.79
C ILE A 269 25.83 -11.48 14.01
N THR A 270 25.93 -11.84 12.74
CA THR A 270 27.00 -11.40 11.83
C THR A 270 26.48 -10.32 10.88
N GLY A 271 27.23 -9.24 10.69
CA GLY A 271 26.90 -8.18 9.71
C GLY A 271 26.13 -6.98 10.28
N VAL A 272 25.82 -6.97 11.57
CA VAL A 272 25.40 -5.75 12.28
C VAL A 272 26.64 -5.11 12.91
N PRO A 273 26.99 -3.86 12.57
CA PRO A 273 28.12 -3.17 13.17
C PRO A 273 27.92 -2.97 14.68
N ASP A 274 29.02 -2.79 15.42
CA ASP A 274 28.96 -2.34 16.81
C ASP A 274 28.44 -0.90 16.87
N GLY A 275 27.69 -0.59 17.93
CA GLY A 275 27.24 0.77 18.18
C GLY A 275 28.41 1.66 18.60
N THR A 276 28.63 2.74 17.86
CA THR A 276 29.64 3.77 18.16
C THR A 276 28.98 5.15 18.24
N LEU A 277 29.74 6.19 18.60
CA LEU A 277 29.24 7.57 18.61
C LEU A 277 28.81 8.09 17.23
N THR A 278 29.24 7.43 16.15
CA THR A 278 28.96 7.84 14.76
C THR A 278 28.22 6.77 13.95
N GLN A 279 28.00 5.57 14.50
CA GLN A 279 27.39 4.44 13.81
C GLN A 279 26.37 3.73 14.71
N LYS A 280 25.14 3.55 14.21
CA LYS A 280 24.13 2.74 14.91
C LYS A 280 24.50 1.27 14.82
N GLY A 281 24.34 0.54 15.91
CA GLY A 281 24.77 -0.85 16.03
C GLY A 281 24.37 -1.49 17.35
N ILE A 282 24.88 -2.70 17.62
CA ILE A 282 24.64 -3.43 18.88
C ILE A 282 25.76 -3.07 19.87
N VAL A 283 25.43 -2.87 21.14
CA VAL A 283 26.39 -2.50 22.19
C VAL A 283 26.34 -3.54 23.31
N LYS A 284 27.50 -3.97 23.80
CA LYS A 284 27.60 -4.91 24.91
C LYS A 284 27.49 -4.17 26.25
N LEU A 285 26.81 -4.78 27.23
CA LEU A 285 26.64 -4.18 28.56
C LEU A 285 27.77 -4.59 29.50
N ASN A 286 28.20 -3.68 30.37
CA ASN A 286 29.26 -3.90 31.37
C ASN A 286 28.83 -3.41 32.76
N SER A 287 29.15 -4.18 33.80
CA SER A 287 28.85 -3.87 35.21
C SER A 287 30.06 -3.47 36.06
N ALA A 288 31.25 -3.34 35.46
CA ALA A 288 32.44 -2.85 36.14
C ALA A 288 32.38 -1.34 36.38
N THR A 289 32.87 -0.88 37.53
CA THR A 289 32.89 0.55 37.92
C THR A 289 34.18 1.27 37.52
N ASP A 290 35.12 0.55 36.94
CA ASP A 290 36.48 0.97 36.57
C ASP A 290 36.81 0.63 35.10
N SER A 291 35.79 0.28 34.31
CA SER A 291 35.96 -0.04 32.90
C SER A 291 36.43 1.19 32.12
N THR A 292 37.41 0.98 31.25
CA THR A 292 37.91 1.98 30.27
C THR A 292 37.38 1.73 28.87
N SER A 293 36.48 0.76 28.69
CA SER A 293 35.93 0.40 27.38
C SER A 293 35.11 1.54 26.77
N THR A 294 35.35 1.83 25.50
CA THR A 294 34.56 2.77 24.69
C THR A 294 33.52 2.08 23.82
N THR A 295 33.45 0.74 23.86
CA THR A 295 32.57 -0.10 23.04
C THR A 295 31.50 -0.83 23.86
N GLU A 296 31.49 -0.62 25.17
CA GLU A 296 30.52 -1.21 26.10
C GLU A 296 29.73 -0.10 26.83
N ALA A 297 28.45 -0.35 27.09
CA ALA A 297 27.62 0.56 27.87
C ALA A 297 27.56 0.14 29.34
N ALA A 298 27.68 1.10 30.25
CA ALA A 298 27.54 0.86 31.68
C ALA A 298 26.11 0.45 32.03
N THR A 299 25.98 -0.60 32.84
CA THR A 299 24.70 -1.03 33.40
C THR A 299 24.27 -0.10 34.54
N PRO A 300 22.95 -0.04 34.87
CA PRO A 300 22.47 0.71 36.02
C PRO A 300 23.15 0.31 37.35
N SER A 301 23.55 -0.95 37.51
CA SER A 301 24.28 -1.42 38.68
C SER A 301 25.70 -0.85 38.77
N ALA A 302 26.43 -0.75 37.65
CA ALA A 302 27.74 -0.08 37.61
C ALA A 302 27.62 1.40 37.97
N VAL A 303 26.65 2.10 37.37
CA VAL A 303 26.44 3.54 37.64
C VAL A 303 26.09 3.76 39.11
N LYS A 304 25.21 2.94 39.68
CA LYS A 304 24.87 3.00 41.11
C LYS A 304 26.10 2.75 41.98
N ALA A 305 26.88 1.70 41.71
CA ALA A 305 28.05 1.37 42.51
C ALA A 305 29.15 2.44 42.43
N ALA A 306 29.35 3.08 41.27
CA ALA A 306 30.26 4.21 41.13
C ALA A 306 29.78 5.43 41.94
N MET A 307 28.47 5.73 41.91
CA MET A 307 27.87 6.80 42.70
C MET A 307 27.98 6.53 44.21
N ASP A 308 27.69 5.31 44.65
CA ASP A 308 27.82 4.91 46.05
C ASP A 308 29.28 5.04 46.53
N LYS A 309 30.26 4.63 45.70
CA LYS A 309 31.69 4.84 46.00
C LYS A 309 32.08 6.31 46.08
N ALA A 310 31.56 7.15 45.18
CA ALA A 310 31.80 8.60 45.21
C ALA A 310 31.23 9.24 46.48
N ASN A 311 30.00 8.86 46.87
CA ASN A 311 29.36 9.32 48.09
C ASN A 311 30.09 8.85 49.36
N ALA A 312 30.62 7.62 49.36
CA ALA A 312 31.42 7.11 50.47
C ALA A 312 32.82 7.75 50.56
N ALA A 313 33.38 8.17 49.43
CA ALA A 313 34.68 8.86 49.37
C ALA A 313 34.59 10.37 49.69
N ALA A 314 33.38 10.95 49.70
CA ALA A 314 33.18 12.33 50.15
C ALA A 314 33.41 12.41 51.68
N PRO A 315 34.29 13.31 52.18
CA PRO A 315 34.56 13.40 53.61
C PRO A 315 33.31 13.86 54.39
N ALA A 316 32.96 13.11 55.45
CA ALA A 316 31.78 13.34 56.28
C ALA A 316 31.76 14.67 57.04
N ASN A 317 32.91 15.34 57.18
CA ASN A 317 33.04 16.65 57.82
C ASN A 317 33.63 17.64 56.81
N HIS A 318 32.77 18.39 56.13
CA HIS A 318 33.17 19.63 55.50
C HIS A 318 32.47 20.77 56.24
N THR A 319 33.25 21.71 56.75
CA THR A 319 32.72 22.91 57.40
C THR A 319 32.17 23.82 56.32
N HIS A 320 30.87 24.07 56.36
CA HIS A 320 30.29 25.11 55.53
C HIS A 320 30.48 26.44 56.23
N THR A 321 30.97 27.46 55.52
CA THR A 321 31.14 28.80 56.07
C THR A 321 30.44 29.84 55.21
N GLN A 322 29.72 30.76 55.83
CA GLN A 322 29.19 31.95 55.20
C GLN A 322 29.74 33.20 55.88
N PHE A 323 30.20 34.15 55.08
CA PHE A 323 30.88 35.36 55.54
C PHE A 323 30.10 36.60 55.11
N PHE A 324 29.60 37.36 56.09
CA PHE A 324 28.82 38.58 55.88
C PHE A 324 29.70 39.81 56.14
N THR A 325 29.86 40.63 55.11
CA THR A 325 30.51 41.95 55.15
C THR A 325 29.52 43.10 54.91
N THR A 326 28.27 42.75 54.63
CA THR A 326 27.12 43.65 54.50
C THR A 326 25.93 43.04 55.24
N ASN A 327 24.95 43.88 55.60
CA ASN A 327 23.74 43.41 56.27
C ASN A 327 23.01 42.36 55.43
N GLY A 328 22.47 41.35 56.09
CA GLY A 328 21.79 40.26 55.39
C GLY A 328 20.93 39.41 56.32
N THR A 329 20.52 38.25 55.83
CA THR A 329 19.79 37.25 56.60
C THR A 329 20.44 35.90 56.36
N PHE A 330 20.68 35.16 57.44
CA PHE A 330 21.13 33.78 57.39
C PHE A 330 19.95 32.84 57.61
N THR A 331 19.79 31.85 56.74
CA THR A 331 18.80 30.79 56.90
C THR A 331 19.54 29.50 57.24
N VAL A 332 19.14 28.86 58.34
CA VAL A 332 19.75 27.61 58.82
C VAL A 332 19.47 26.49 57.81
N PRO A 333 20.50 25.85 57.23
CA PRO A 333 20.30 24.75 56.28
C PRO A 333 19.69 23.50 56.92
N ASP A 334 19.15 22.62 56.08
CA ASP A 334 18.57 21.35 56.51
C ASP A 334 19.60 20.48 57.25
N GLY A 335 19.20 19.92 58.39
CA GLY A 335 20.05 19.06 59.22
C GLY A 335 21.02 19.78 60.17
N VAL A 336 21.10 21.12 60.12
CA VAL A 336 22.00 21.90 60.98
C VAL A 336 21.34 22.23 62.31
N THR A 337 22.01 21.91 63.41
CA THR A 337 21.51 22.13 64.78
C THR A 337 22.40 23.03 65.63
N THR A 338 23.61 23.33 65.17
CA THR A 338 24.60 24.14 65.89
C THR A 338 25.36 25.01 64.89
N LEU A 339 25.57 26.28 65.23
CA LEU A 339 26.38 27.22 64.47
C LEU A 339 27.55 27.72 65.31
N PHE A 340 28.72 27.85 64.69
CA PHE A 340 29.87 28.57 65.22
C PHE A 340 29.88 29.98 64.61
N ILE A 341 29.67 30.98 65.45
CA ILE A 341 29.53 32.38 65.04
C ILE A 341 30.74 33.16 65.51
N GLU A 342 31.29 33.95 64.62
CA GLU A 342 32.30 34.96 64.92
C GLU A 342 31.83 36.32 64.44
N VAL A 343 31.76 37.28 65.35
CA VAL A 343 31.24 38.62 65.12
C VAL A 343 32.33 39.63 65.48
N MET A 344 32.63 40.53 64.54
CA MET A 344 33.57 41.63 64.74
C MET A 344 32.85 42.95 64.56
N GLY A 345 32.92 43.85 65.55
CA GLY A 345 32.43 45.23 65.43
C GLY A 345 33.26 46.06 64.44
N GLY A 346 32.69 47.13 63.91
CA GLY A 346 33.46 48.10 63.10
C GLY A 346 34.47 48.84 63.99
N GLY A 347 35.65 49.18 63.45
CA GLY A 347 36.65 49.94 64.20
C GLY A 347 36.28 51.42 64.26
N GLY A 348 36.70 52.12 65.32
CA GLY A 348 36.46 53.57 65.47
C GLY A 348 37.27 54.39 64.48
N GLY A 349 36.76 55.55 64.07
CA GLY A 349 37.53 56.50 63.25
C GLY A 349 38.67 57.13 64.05
N GLY A 350 39.74 57.60 63.43
CA GLY A 350 40.77 58.38 64.14
C GLY A 350 40.36 59.83 64.35
N ALA A 351 40.90 60.50 65.36
CA ALA A 351 40.66 61.92 65.59
C ALA A 351 41.24 62.79 64.46
N GLY A 352 40.66 63.96 64.22
CA GLY A 352 41.21 64.93 63.28
C GLY A 352 42.48 65.59 63.80
N GLY A 353 43.43 65.89 62.90
CA GLY A 353 44.58 66.73 63.24
C GLY A 353 44.14 68.14 63.64
N SER A 354 45.02 68.89 64.29
CA SER A 354 44.72 70.23 64.81
C SER A 354 45.77 71.25 64.37
N GLN A 355 45.35 72.46 64.00
CA GLN A 355 46.22 73.60 63.65
C GLN A 355 46.88 74.22 64.89
N SER A 356 47.33 73.36 65.80
CA SER A 356 48.00 73.74 67.04
C SER A 356 48.90 72.59 67.48
N ILE A 357 50.10 72.98 67.87
CA ILE A 357 51.13 72.08 68.39
C ILE A 357 50.81 71.48 69.76
N TYR A 358 49.72 71.91 70.40
CA TYR A 358 49.37 71.44 71.75
C TYR A 358 48.35 70.29 71.74
N TYR A 359 47.85 69.87 70.58
CA TYR A 359 46.85 68.81 70.47
C TYR A 359 47.38 67.59 69.73
N GLU A 360 47.17 66.43 70.33
CA GLU A 360 47.52 65.13 69.76
C GLU A 360 46.25 64.42 69.30
N ALA A 361 46.19 64.03 68.03
CA ALA A 361 45.07 63.28 67.48
C ALA A 361 45.31 61.78 67.65
N ARG A 362 44.53 61.12 68.50
CA ARG A 362 44.65 59.68 68.71
C ARG A 362 43.96 58.90 67.60
N GLY A 363 44.50 57.72 67.30
CA GLY A 363 43.83 56.74 66.46
C GLY A 363 42.56 56.19 67.14
N GLY A 364 41.65 55.65 66.34
CA GLY A 364 40.48 54.94 66.84
C GLY A 364 40.84 53.56 67.36
N HIS A 365 39.97 53.02 68.20
CA HIS A 365 40.08 51.69 68.77
C HIS A 365 39.52 50.62 67.84
N ALA A 366 40.00 49.39 68.02
CA ALA A 366 39.44 48.24 67.32
C ALA A 366 38.03 47.93 67.83
N GLY A 367 37.18 47.39 66.96
CA GLY A 367 35.91 46.80 67.36
C GLY A 367 36.12 45.59 68.26
N GLU A 368 35.09 45.26 69.03
CA GLU A 368 35.09 44.03 69.83
C GLU A 368 34.96 42.80 68.91
N GLN A 369 35.56 41.69 69.33
CA GLN A 369 35.39 40.39 68.70
C GLN A 369 34.69 39.44 69.68
N ILE A 370 33.63 38.78 69.21
CA ILE A 370 32.92 37.75 69.97
C ILE A 370 32.85 36.47 69.13
N VAL A 371 33.26 35.35 69.73
CA VAL A 371 33.08 34.00 69.17
C VAL A 371 32.11 33.26 70.09
N SER A 372 31.06 32.68 69.53
CA SER A 372 30.04 31.97 70.29
C SER A 372 29.42 30.82 69.49
N ILE A 373 28.79 29.89 70.21
CA ILE A 373 28.06 28.77 69.64
C ILE A 373 26.57 29.02 69.86
N VAL A 374 25.79 28.90 68.78
CA VAL A 374 24.34 29.11 68.81
C VAL A 374 23.64 27.81 68.41
N ASN A 375 22.73 27.34 69.25
CA ASN A 375 21.85 26.23 68.91
C ASN A 375 20.71 26.73 68.03
N VAL A 376 20.41 26.01 66.96
CA VAL A 376 19.47 26.43 65.92
C VAL A 376 18.57 25.29 65.47
N VAL A 377 17.47 25.65 64.82
CA VAL A 377 16.59 24.69 64.14
C VAL A 377 16.67 24.91 62.63
N PRO A 378 16.71 23.84 61.80
CA PRO A 378 16.64 23.97 60.35
C PRO A 378 15.51 24.87 59.88
N GLY A 379 15.80 25.76 58.93
CA GLY A 379 14.86 26.74 58.38
C GLY A 379 14.69 28.01 59.22
N GLN A 380 15.24 28.10 60.43
CA GLN A 380 15.24 29.33 61.23
C GLN A 380 16.03 30.43 60.52
N GLN A 381 15.57 31.68 60.61
CA GLN A 381 16.21 32.83 59.99
C GLN A 381 16.74 33.80 61.04
N PHE A 382 17.98 34.26 60.85
CA PHE A 382 18.64 35.23 61.71
C PHE A 382 19.04 36.48 60.91
N PRO A 383 18.65 37.69 61.35
CA PRO A 383 19.18 38.91 60.77
C PRO A 383 20.68 39.03 61.10
N VAL A 384 21.46 39.41 60.10
CA VAL A 384 22.89 39.66 60.23
C VAL A 384 23.13 41.16 60.05
N LYS A 385 23.67 41.81 61.08
CA LYS A 385 24.02 43.23 61.04
C LYS A 385 25.53 43.38 61.07
N ILE A 386 26.07 44.13 60.12
CA ILE A 386 27.48 44.48 60.05
C ILE A 386 27.67 45.94 60.45
N GLY A 387 28.50 46.14 61.47
CA GLY A 387 28.89 47.46 61.93
C GLY A 387 29.76 48.17 60.90
N ALA A 388 29.38 49.40 60.52
CA ALA A 388 30.24 50.24 59.69
C ALA A 388 31.50 50.68 60.45
N GLY A 389 32.59 50.96 59.75
CA GLY A 389 33.73 51.63 60.35
C GLY A 389 33.37 53.06 60.74
N GLY A 390 33.85 53.52 61.89
CA GLY A 390 33.66 54.89 62.36
C GLY A 390 34.36 55.87 61.43
N CYS A 391 33.71 56.97 61.08
CA CYS A 391 34.32 57.98 60.23
C CYS A 391 35.36 58.81 60.99
N GLY A 392 36.46 59.12 60.30
CA GLY A 392 37.54 59.92 60.83
C GLY A 392 37.09 61.36 61.16
N GLY A 393 37.68 61.93 62.20
CA GLY A 393 37.43 63.31 62.62
C GLY A 393 38.02 64.30 61.63
N ALA A 394 37.28 65.38 61.34
CA ALA A 394 37.76 66.46 60.48
C ALA A 394 38.92 67.24 61.13
N PHE A 395 39.85 67.74 60.30
CA PHE A 395 40.93 68.61 60.75
C PHE A 395 40.41 69.91 61.41
N TRP A 396 41.09 70.36 62.46
CA TRP A 396 40.69 71.50 63.27
C TRP A 396 41.55 72.74 62.99
N SER A 397 41.01 73.69 62.20
CA SER A 397 41.74 74.90 61.79
C SER A 397 41.85 76.01 62.84
N ASN A 398 40.97 76.03 63.85
CA ASN A 398 40.98 77.03 64.91
C ASN A 398 40.67 76.39 66.27
N PRO A 399 41.59 75.59 66.82
CA PRO A 399 41.43 75.05 68.16
C PRO A 399 41.41 76.19 69.20
N PRO A 400 40.55 76.10 70.25
CA PRO A 400 40.59 77.04 71.36
C PRO A 400 41.96 76.91 72.01
N THR A 401 42.77 77.95 71.85
CA THR A 401 44.08 78.08 72.48
C THR A 401 44.03 79.00 73.71
N THR A 402 42.93 79.73 73.93
CA THR A 402 42.84 80.84 74.90
C THR A 402 41.71 80.75 75.93
N SER A 403 41.08 79.58 76.13
CA SER A 403 40.03 79.42 77.15
C SER A 403 40.02 78.02 77.78
N VAL A 404 41.17 77.58 78.30
CA VAL A 404 41.25 76.41 79.18
C VAL A 404 42.08 76.81 80.40
N GLY A 405 41.39 77.30 81.44
CA GLY A 405 42.04 77.77 82.65
C GLY A 405 42.77 76.63 83.37
N THR A 406 44.09 76.77 83.54
CA THR A 406 44.87 76.04 84.57
C THR A 406 44.54 74.55 84.74
N VAL A 407 44.35 73.79 83.65
CA VAL A 407 44.19 72.33 83.74
C VAL A 407 45.58 71.71 83.65
N THR A 408 46.08 71.22 84.78
CA THR A 408 47.45 70.71 84.93
C THR A 408 47.50 69.20 84.65
N ASP A 409 46.71 68.70 83.69
CA ASP A 409 46.59 67.27 83.44
C ASP A 409 46.23 66.94 81.98
N GLN A 410 46.83 65.86 81.45
CA GLN A 410 46.76 65.37 80.06
C GLN A 410 45.40 64.71 79.71
N THR A 411 44.32 65.12 80.37
CA THR A 411 43.08 64.31 80.47
C THR A 411 41.84 64.99 79.89
N THR A 412 41.96 66.19 79.31
CA THR A 412 40.79 66.90 78.75
C THR A 412 40.59 66.54 77.27
N ILE A 413 39.55 65.76 76.99
CA ILE A 413 39.14 65.32 75.65
C ILE A 413 38.30 66.41 74.98
N TYR A 414 38.76 66.94 73.84
CA TYR A 414 38.11 68.09 73.19
C TYR A 414 37.17 67.73 72.03
N ARG A 415 37.43 66.63 71.31
CA ARG A 415 36.52 66.03 70.33
C ARG A 415 36.86 64.55 70.13
N LYS A 416 35.83 63.70 70.19
CA LYS A 416 35.86 62.32 69.70
C LYS A 416 35.56 62.32 68.19
N SER A 417 36.25 61.49 67.43
CA SER A 417 35.75 61.03 66.12
C SER A 417 34.57 60.09 66.33
N PHE A 418 34.10 59.44 65.27
CA PHE A 418 32.93 58.57 65.37
C PHE A 418 33.34 57.15 65.77
N ASP A 419 32.61 56.60 66.72
CA ASP A 419 32.69 55.18 67.08
C ASP A 419 32.31 54.32 65.86
N GLY A 420 32.88 53.12 65.81
CA GLY A 420 32.44 52.10 64.87
C GLY A 420 31.02 51.62 65.21
N GLY A 421 30.32 51.10 64.20
CA GLY A 421 29.04 50.42 64.41
C GLY A 421 29.24 49.04 65.04
N SER A 422 28.27 48.59 65.84
CA SER A 422 28.23 47.21 66.32
C SER A 422 27.78 46.24 65.22
N SER A 423 28.41 45.07 65.18
CA SER A 423 27.94 43.92 64.39
C SER A 423 27.16 42.97 65.28
N SER A 424 26.13 42.31 64.76
CA SER A 424 25.31 41.39 65.54
C SER A 424 24.76 40.22 64.74
N PHE A 425 24.61 39.09 65.42
CA PHE A 425 23.98 37.87 64.95
C PHE A 425 23.22 37.21 66.11
N SER A 426 21.91 36.98 65.95
CA SER A 426 21.05 36.54 67.06
C SER A 426 21.19 37.49 68.27
N ASP A 427 21.48 36.95 69.47
CA ASP A 427 21.67 37.72 70.70
C ASP A 427 23.12 38.19 70.90
N ILE A 428 24.02 37.85 69.97
CA ILE A 428 25.43 38.22 70.02
C ILE A 428 25.59 39.59 69.39
N THR A 429 26.11 40.56 70.14
CA THR A 429 26.43 41.90 69.64
C THR A 429 27.85 42.26 70.02
N ALA A 430 28.72 42.39 69.03
CA ALA A 430 30.08 42.89 69.24
C ALA A 430 30.09 44.41 69.08
N ALA A 431 30.51 45.12 70.13
CA ALA A 431 30.55 46.58 70.12
C ALA A 431 31.52 47.12 69.04
N GLY A 432 31.17 48.24 68.43
CA GLY A 432 32.11 48.96 67.60
C GLY A 432 33.20 49.63 68.42
N GLY A 433 34.36 49.84 67.80
CA GLY A 433 35.51 50.45 68.45
C GLY A 433 35.27 51.93 68.74
N ILE A 434 35.77 52.40 69.87
CA ILE A 434 35.64 53.80 70.27
C ILE A 434 36.44 54.69 69.30
N GLY A 435 35.85 55.79 68.86
CA GLY A 435 36.52 56.80 68.04
C GLY A 435 37.70 57.44 68.77
N GLY A 436 38.78 57.70 68.03
CA GLY A 436 39.94 58.43 68.51
C GLY A 436 39.59 59.83 69.01
N GLU A 437 40.38 60.30 69.96
CA GLU A 437 40.19 61.57 70.64
C GLU A 437 41.36 62.51 70.43
N SER A 438 41.10 63.81 70.42
CA SER A 438 42.15 64.82 70.52
C SER A 438 42.45 65.15 71.98
N ILE A 439 43.70 64.97 72.41
CA ILE A 439 44.19 65.29 73.76
C ILE A 439 45.04 66.56 73.72
N TYR A 440 44.84 67.45 74.70
CA TYR A 440 45.65 68.66 74.88
C TYR A 440 46.83 68.44 75.85
N HIS A 441 48.00 69.01 75.54
CA HIS A 441 49.23 68.91 76.34
C HIS A 441 49.73 70.27 76.83
N THR A 442 50.12 70.36 78.11
CA THR A 442 50.57 71.61 78.77
C THR A 442 52.09 71.80 78.91
N ARG A 443 52.93 70.83 78.50
CA ARG A 443 54.41 70.91 78.65
C ARG A 443 55.13 71.25 77.34
N ASN A 444 56.19 72.06 77.44
CA ASN A 444 57.02 72.64 76.35
C ASN A 444 57.96 71.65 75.61
N ILE A 445 57.88 70.35 75.84
CA ILE A 445 58.67 69.35 75.09
C ILE A 445 57.72 68.66 74.13
N GLN A 446 57.43 69.36 73.04
CA GLN A 446 56.63 68.89 71.91
C GLN A 446 57.58 68.71 70.71
N PRO A 447 57.40 67.72 69.83
CA PRO A 447 58.23 67.57 68.63
C PRO A 447 58.04 68.81 67.76
N TYR A 448 59.11 69.48 67.35
CA TYR A 448 59.05 70.68 66.53
C TYR A 448 60.00 70.49 65.36
N ILE A 449 59.59 70.95 64.18
CA ILE A 449 60.43 70.78 62.99
C ILE A 449 61.64 71.67 63.12
N LYS A 450 62.81 71.04 63.13
CA LYS A 450 64.11 71.70 63.22
C LYS A 450 64.96 71.24 62.05
N PHE A 451 65.19 72.13 61.10
CA PHE A 451 66.21 71.95 60.09
C PHE A 451 67.57 72.24 60.74
N VAL A 452 68.38 71.21 60.97
CA VAL A 452 69.74 71.38 61.52
C VAL A 452 70.73 71.31 60.38
N ASP A 453 71.47 72.40 60.16
CA ASP A 453 72.64 72.40 59.27
C ASP A 453 73.82 71.78 60.03
N HIS A 454 74.43 70.73 59.48
CA HIS A 454 75.63 70.12 60.09
C HIS A 454 76.85 70.54 59.26
N PRO A 455 77.66 71.52 59.72
CA PRO A 455 78.93 71.82 59.07
C PRO A 455 79.96 70.80 59.55
N MET A 456 80.29 69.81 58.73
CA MET A 456 81.52 69.02 58.88
C MET A 456 82.47 69.37 57.72
N PRO A 457 83.74 69.71 57.98
CA PRO A 457 84.71 69.91 56.92
C PRO A 457 85.22 68.54 56.46
N TYR A 458 85.30 68.35 55.14
CA TYR A 458 85.82 67.19 54.39
C TYR A 458 84.79 66.16 53.87
N ALA A 459 84.62 66.21 52.54
CA ALA A 459 84.02 65.26 51.59
C ALA A 459 82.46 65.22 51.46
N SER A 460 82.01 65.51 50.22
CA SER A 460 80.66 65.41 49.63
C SER A 460 79.50 66.06 50.40
N HIS A 461 78.91 67.09 49.77
CA HIS A 461 77.72 67.83 50.23
C HIS A 461 76.46 66.93 50.27
N GLU A 462 76.19 66.28 51.40
CA GLU A 462 74.85 65.79 51.73
C GLU A 462 74.35 66.49 52.98
N MET A 463 73.42 67.45 52.82
CA MET A 463 72.62 67.90 53.95
C MET A 463 71.63 66.79 54.32
N VAL A 464 71.65 66.35 55.58
CA VAL A 464 70.61 65.46 56.11
C VAL A 464 69.53 66.31 56.76
N VAL A 465 68.39 66.41 56.07
CA VAL A 465 67.22 67.18 56.52
C VAL A 465 66.36 66.27 57.42
N TYR A 466 66.28 66.56 58.72
CA TYR A 466 65.34 65.91 59.62
C TYR A 466 64.12 66.80 59.83
N ALA A 467 62.92 66.31 59.49
CA ALA A 467 61.65 66.98 59.76
C ALA A 467 60.83 66.14 60.74
N GLU A 468 60.75 66.56 62.01
CA GLU A 468 59.94 65.88 63.03
C GLU A 468 58.51 66.42 63.03
N LEU A 469 57.56 65.61 62.57
CA LEU A 469 56.14 65.94 62.41
C LEU A 469 55.34 65.75 63.72
N TYR A 470 54.21 66.45 63.87
CA TYR A 470 53.12 66.00 64.74
C TYR A 470 52.37 64.85 64.06
N TYR A 471 52.82 63.62 64.31
CA TYR A 471 52.10 62.44 63.88
C TYR A 471 50.82 62.31 64.72
N GLY A 472 49.69 62.08 64.06
CA GLY A 472 48.59 61.42 64.76
C GLY A 472 49.04 60.04 65.27
N HIS A 473 48.28 59.43 66.15
CA HIS A 473 48.58 58.04 66.53
C HIS A 473 48.00 57.06 65.51
N SER A 474 48.68 55.91 65.37
CA SER A 474 48.11 54.80 64.65
C SER A 474 46.79 54.38 65.28
N GLY A 475 45.85 53.98 64.43
CA GLY A 475 44.68 53.27 64.89
C GLY A 475 45.06 51.90 65.44
N GLU A 476 44.23 51.38 66.33
CA GLU A 476 44.42 50.05 66.90
C GLU A 476 44.15 48.97 65.85
N GLY A 477 45.04 47.98 65.76
CA GLY A 477 44.82 46.80 64.92
C GLY A 477 43.81 45.86 65.55
N SER A 478 43.09 45.11 64.72
CA SER A 478 42.28 43.98 65.17
C SER A 478 42.97 42.67 64.79
N LEU A 479 42.40 41.53 65.22
CA LEU A 479 42.84 40.21 64.75
C LEU A 479 42.73 40.07 63.21
N TYR A 480 41.83 40.82 62.58
CA TYR A 480 41.45 40.70 61.18
C TYR A 480 41.79 41.92 60.33
N GLY A 481 42.54 42.88 60.87
CA GLY A 481 42.78 44.14 60.21
C GLY A 481 43.92 44.93 60.82
N ALA A 482 44.59 45.71 59.97
CA ALA A 482 45.63 46.62 60.42
C ALA A 482 45.03 48.00 60.68
N GLY A 483 45.34 48.56 61.85
CA GLY A 483 44.95 49.93 62.17
C GLY A 483 45.58 50.94 61.21
N GLY A 484 44.87 52.05 60.99
CA GLY A 484 45.35 53.11 60.11
C GLY A 484 46.70 53.65 60.58
N LYS A 485 47.56 54.06 59.64
CA LYS A 485 48.83 54.70 59.97
C LYS A 485 48.73 56.21 59.83
N PRO A 486 49.30 56.99 60.77
CA PRO A 486 49.25 58.44 60.69
C PRO A 486 50.06 58.94 59.51
N GLY A 487 49.77 60.17 59.08
CA GLY A 487 50.47 60.79 57.96
C GLY A 487 51.93 61.00 58.32
N THR A 488 52.84 60.73 57.38
CA THR A 488 54.28 60.90 57.55
C THR A 488 54.81 62.04 56.69
N VAL A 489 56.00 62.57 56.98
CA VAL A 489 56.67 63.52 56.09
C VAL A 489 57.84 62.87 55.40
N ILE A 490 57.97 63.14 54.10
CA ILE A 490 59.18 62.89 53.34
C ILE A 490 59.78 64.23 52.92
N THR A 491 61.11 64.30 52.86
CA THR A 491 61.85 65.48 52.40
C THR A 491 62.49 65.18 51.06
N GLU A 492 62.32 66.07 50.09
CA GLU A 492 62.88 65.97 48.75
C GLU A 492 63.85 67.11 48.48
N SER A 493 64.99 66.81 47.87
CA SER A 493 65.93 67.80 47.36
C SER A 493 65.43 68.33 46.01
N LEU A 494 65.35 69.65 45.87
CA LEU A 494 64.92 70.34 44.65
C LEU A 494 66.14 70.65 43.77
N ALA A 495 65.92 70.70 42.45
CA ALA A 495 66.98 70.97 41.47
C ALA A 495 67.63 72.36 41.62
N ASN A 496 66.99 73.30 42.33
CA ASN A 496 67.53 74.62 42.65
C ASN A 496 68.39 74.63 43.94
N GLY A 497 68.66 73.47 44.55
CA GLY A 497 69.39 73.35 45.81
C GLY A 497 68.52 73.59 47.07
N GLY A 498 67.20 73.81 46.90
CA GLY A 498 66.25 73.89 48.00
C GLY A 498 65.75 72.51 48.46
N TYR A 499 64.95 72.50 49.53
CA TYR A 499 64.31 71.28 50.06
C TYR A 499 62.81 71.49 50.23
N LYS A 500 62.04 70.45 49.93
CA LYS A 500 60.59 70.41 50.11
C LYS A 500 60.22 69.31 51.10
N ALA A 501 59.45 69.65 52.13
CA ALA A 501 58.79 68.66 52.97
C ALA A 501 57.38 68.39 52.43
N ASN A 502 57.06 67.13 52.15
CA ASN A 502 55.74 66.72 51.67
C ASN A 502 55.08 65.80 52.69
N MET A 503 53.86 66.14 53.10
CA MET A 503 53.02 65.31 53.95
C MET A 503 52.41 64.17 53.13
N ILE A 504 52.79 62.94 53.44
CA ILE A 504 52.09 61.74 53.01
C ILE A 504 50.83 61.62 53.87
N PRO A 505 49.62 61.60 53.27
CA PRO A 505 48.37 61.49 54.01
C PRO A 505 48.32 60.20 54.86
N PRO A 506 47.59 60.22 56.00
CA PRO A 506 47.37 59.01 56.78
C PRO A 506 46.66 57.94 55.95
N THR A 507 46.97 56.67 56.23
CA THR A 507 46.26 55.55 55.62
C THR A 507 45.05 55.16 56.46
N SER A 508 43.97 54.79 55.78
CA SER A 508 42.80 54.22 56.47
C SER A 508 43.12 52.82 57.01
N ALA A 509 42.36 52.40 58.02
CA ALA A 509 42.40 51.03 58.50
C ALA A 509 42.04 50.04 57.38
N THR A 510 42.65 48.86 57.38
CA THR A 510 42.38 47.80 56.40
C THR A 510 41.93 46.52 57.09
N GLY A 511 41.26 45.64 56.34
CA GLY A 511 40.68 44.42 56.89
C GLY A 511 39.36 44.70 57.61
N TYR A 512 39.16 44.12 58.79
CA TYR A 512 37.91 44.26 59.52
C TYR A 512 38.08 44.73 60.97
N GLY A 513 37.24 45.66 61.38
CA GLY A 513 37.14 46.14 62.75
C GLY A 513 38.40 46.84 63.31
N ALA A 514 39.38 47.17 62.49
CA ALA A 514 40.55 47.94 62.90
C ALA A 514 40.25 49.45 62.95
N GLY A 515 40.87 50.16 63.89
CA GLY A 515 40.65 51.59 64.10
C GLY A 515 41.41 52.48 63.11
N GLY A 516 40.85 53.65 62.82
CA GLY A 516 41.46 54.65 61.92
C GLY A 516 42.62 55.40 62.56
N ALA A 517 43.51 55.97 61.75
CA ALA A 517 44.63 56.78 62.20
C ALA A 517 44.17 58.18 62.62
N GLY A 518 44.82 58.74 63.65
CA GLY A 518 44.72 60.16 63.95
C GLY A 518 45.31 61.01 62.83
N GLY A 519 44.73 62.19 62.61
CA GLY A 519 45.24 63.17 61.66
C GLY A 519 46.52 63.86 62.15
N SER A 520 47.38 64.22 61.22
CA SER A 520 48.65 64.92 61.44
C SER A 520 48.54 66.40 61.06
N TYR A 521 49.36 67.23 61.71
CA TYR A 521 49.49 68.66 61.41
C TYR A 521 50.93 69.04 61.10
N LEU A 522 51.11 69.80 60.03
CA LEU A 522 52.38 70.42 59.66
C LEU A 522 52.26 71.95 59.84
N PRO A 523 52.85 72.56 60.88
CA PRO A 523 52.77 73.99 61.08
C PRO A 523 53.51 74.77 59.98
N PRO A 524 53.05 75.99 59.60
CA PRO A 524 53.77 76.85 58.67
C PRO A 524 55.10 77.33 59.29
N PHE A 525 56.18 77.32 58.51
CA PHE A 525 57.53 77.70 58.93
C PHE A 525 57.91 79.12 58.49
N ASN A 526 58.67 79.83 59.33
CA ASN A 526 59.43 81.02 58.92
C ASN A 526 60.85 80.60 58.54
N TYR A 527 61.05 80.15 57.30
CA TYR A 527 62.38 79.99 56.71
C TYR A 527 62.47 80.91 55.49
N GLN A 528 63.61 81.57 55.27
CA GLN A 528 63.78 82.63 54.26
C GLN A 528 63.78 82.15 52.79
N ASN A 529 63.41 80.90 52.51
CA ASN A 529 63.37 80.36 51.16
C ASN A 529 61.92 80.05 50.74
N SER A 530 61.46 80.63 49.63
CA SER A 530 60.05 80.76 49.22
C SER A 530 59.37 79.47 48.72
N ASP A 531 60.04 78.31 48.78
CA ASP A 531 59.61 77.09 48.07
C ASP A 531 58.99 76.01 48.98
N LEU A 532 58.76 76.31 50.26
CA LEU A 532 58.05 75.43 51.19
C LEU A 532 56.54 75.73 51.16
N THR A 533 55.78 74.94 50.40
CA THR A 533 54.31 75.01 50.38
C THR A 533 53.72 74.12 51.47
N ASN A 534 53.10 74.73 52.48
CA ASN A 534 52.34 74.01 53.50
C ASN A 534 51.07 73.42 52.88
N LEU A 535 51.00 72.09 52.73
CA LEU A 535 49.82 71.39 52.18
C LEU A 535 49.33 70.25 53.08
N GLY A 536 49.71 70.24 54.36
CA GLY A 536 49.73 69.01 55.15
C GLY A 536 48.66 68.78 56.22
N ASN A 537 47.57 69.54 56.25
CA ASN A 537 46.55 69.35 57.27
C ASN A 537 45.72 68.10 56.98
N THR A 538 45.84 67.06 57.82
CA THR A 538 45.15 65.79 57.56
C THR A 538 44.07 65.53 58.61
N SER A 539 42.90 65.10 58.13
CA SER A 539 41.83 64.58 58.97
C SER A 539 42.19 63.18 59.46
N GLY A 540 41.54 62.72 60.52
CA GLY A 540 41.63 61.33 60.92
C GLY A 540 41.07 60.44 59.83
N THR A 541 41.50 59.18 59.79
CA THR A 541 41.02 58.22 58.79
C THR A 541 39.89 57.36 59.35
N ASN A 542 39.14 56.74 58.45
CA ASN A 542 38.04 55.87 58.84
C ASN A 542 38.58 54.57 59.45
N GLY A 543 37.85 54.03 60.42
CA GLY A 543 38.00 52.65 60.84
C GLY A 543 37.47 51.68 59.77
N SER A 544 37.82 50.40 59.90
CA SER A 544 37.35 49.35 59.01
C SER A 544 35.97 48.82 59.43
N PRO A 545 35.13 48.34 58.50
CA PRO A 545 33.85 47.71 58.85
C PRO A 545 34.06 46.41 59.63
N GLY A 546 33.03 45.97 60.36
CA GLY A 546 32.98 44.67 61.01
C GLY A 546 32.68 43.52 60.04
N PHE A 547 32.45 42.33 60.58
CA PHE A 547 31.91 41.18 59.84
C PHE A 547 31.14 40.22 60.76
N VAL A 548 30.41 39.29 60.16
CA VAL A 548 29.87 38.10 60.81
C VAL A 548 30.23 36.86 59.99
N LYS A 549 30.90 35.90 60.59
CA LYS A 549 31.24 34.60 60.00
C LYS A 549 30.45 33.51 60.69
N ILE A 550 29.77 32.68 59.91
CA ILE A 550 28.91 31.60 60.38
C ILE A 550 29.47 30.30 59.83
N SER A 551 29.69 29.31 60.68
CA SER A 551 30.21 27.99 60.28
C SER A 551 29.34 26.88 60.86
N TRP A 552 29.07 25.83 60.08
CA TRP A 552 28.26 24.67 60.50
C TRP A 552 28.69 23.37 59.86
#